data_AF-W7BAS2-F1
#
_entry.id   AF-W7BAS2-F1
#
_cell.length_a   1.000
_cell.length_b   1.000
_cell.length_c   1.000
_cell.angle_alpha   90.00
_cell.angle_beta   90.00
_cell.angle_gamma   90.00
#
_symmetry.space_group_name_H-M   'P 1'
#
loop_
_entity.id
_entity.type
_entity.pdbx_description
1 polymer ?
#
loop_
_entity_poly.entity_id
_entity_poly.type
_entity_poly.pdbx_seq_one_letter_code
_entity_poly.pdbx_strand_id
1 'polypeptide(L)' 'MRCLKLPNAFPIDDIGLINAIQHAQQLDQKPTKTEIQQLAKNWSGWEAYATFYLWRTLY' A
#
# COMPACT_ATOMS: atom_id res chain seq x y z
N MET A 1 -8.95 -3.74 -7.67
CA MET A 1 -7.80 -4.51 -8.20
C MET A 1 -8.19 -5.82 -8.87
N ARG A 2 -8.78 -6.78 -8.16
CA ARG A 2 -8.89 -8.17 -8.66
C ARG A 2 -9.97 -8.38 -9.71
N CYS A 3 -11.18 -7.84 -9.51
CA CYS A 3 -12.30 -8.07 -10.43
C CYS A 3 -12.28 -7.09 -11.62
N LEU A 4 -12.21 -5.78 -11.34
CA LEU A 4 -12.28 -4.73 -12.37
C LEU A 4 -10.92 -4.33 -12.94
N LYS A 5 -9.82 -4.95 -12.48
CA LYS A 5 -8.45 -4.71 -12.97
C LYS A 5 -8.01 -3.23 -13.02
N LEU A 6 -8.62 -2.38 -12.20
CA LEU A 6 -8.24 -0.98 -12.08
C LEU A 6 -6.80 -0.87 -11.55
N PRO A 7 -5.86 -0.33 -12.33
CA PRO A 7 -4.45 -0.28 -11.95
C PRO A 7 -4.17 0.80 -10.90
N ASN A 8 -5.05 1.80 -10.81
CA ASN A 8 -5.00 2.89 -9.84
C ASN A 8 -5.81 2.66 -8.55
N ALA A 9 -6.35 1.45 -8.36
CA ALA A 9 -7.06 1.13 -7.14
C ALA A 9 -6.07 1.01 -5.97
N PHE A 10 -6.27 1.80 -4.91
CA PHE A 10 -5.39 1.84 -3.74
C PHE A 10 -6.19 1.80 -2.42
N PRO A 11 -6.10 0.71 -1.61
CA PRO A 11 -6.93 0.50 -0.44
C PRO A 11 -6.23 1.10 0.79
N ILE A 12 -6.29 2.42 0.90
CA ILE A 12 -5.60 3.19 1.94
C ILE A 12 -5.90 2.75 3.38
N ASP A 13 -7.10 2.21 3.63
CA ASP A 13 -7.57 1.79 4.96
C ASP A 13 -7.39 0.28 5.21
N ASP A 14 -6.69 -0.43 4.34
CA ASP A 14 -6.43 -1.86 4.50
C ASP A 14 -5.35 -2.11 5.57
N ILE A 15 -5.71 -2.86 6.62
CA ILE A 15 -4.80 -3.17 7.74
C ILE A 15 -3.58 -3.96 7.26
N GLY A 16 -3.76 -4.87 6.30
CA GLY A 16 -2.67 -5.64 5.71
C GLY A 16 -1.67 -4.74 4.98
N LEU A 17 -2.16 -3.79 4.18
CA LEU A 17 -1.32 -2.81 3.50
C LEU A 17 -0.59 -1.91 4.50
N ILE A 18 -1.28 -1.40 5.52
CA ILE A 18 -0.68 -0.55 6.55
C ILE A 18 0.46 -1.30 7.25
N ASN A 19 0.23 -2.56 7.65
CA ASN A 19 1.26 -3.39 8.29
C ASN A 19 2.42 -3.70 7.34
N ALA A 20 2.13 -3.96 6.06
CA ALA A 20 3.17 -4.21 5.05
C ALA A 20 4.06 -2.98 4.84
N ILE A 21 3.47 -1.79 4.78
CA ILE A 21 4.20 -0.52 4.67
C ILE A 21 5.03 -0.27 5.94
N GLN A 22 4.44 -0.50 7.12
CA GLN A 22 5.15 -0.38 8.39
C GLN A 22 6.38 -1.29 8.43
N HIS A 23 6.22 -2.56 8.04
CA HIS A 23 7.30 -3.53 7.98
C HIS A 23 8.36 -3.15 6.93
N ALA A 24 7.94 -2.76 5.72
CA ALA A 24 8.85 -2.38 4.64
C ALA A 24 9.70 -1.14 4.95
N GLN A 25 9.14 -0.17 5.69
CA GLN A 25 9.85 1.05 6.11
C GLN A 25 10.50 0.93 7.50
N GLN A 26 10.39 -0.23 8.16
CA GLN A 26 10.91 -0.45 9.52
C GLN A 26 10.45 0.63 10.52
N LEU A 27 9.18 1.04 10.42
CA LEU A 27 8.62 2.07 11.28
C LEU A 27 8.21 1.48 12.64
N ASP A 28 8.67 2.10 13.73
CA ASP A 28 8.25 1.75 15.09
C ASP A 28 6.76 2.02 15.33
N GLN A 29 6.16 2.93 14.56
CA GLN A 29 4.77 3.34 14.69
C GLN A 29 3.99 3.08 13.40
N LYS A 30 2.67 2.93 13.53
CA LYS A 30 1.79 2.78 12.37
C LYS A 30 1.85 4.05 11.52
N PRO A 31 2.14 3.94 10.21
CA PRO A 31 2.14 5.09 9.33
C PRO A 31 0.75 5.72 9.28
N THR A 32 0.72 7.03 9.28
CA THR A 32 -0.51 7.82 9.15
C THR A 32 -1.06 7.72 7.73
N LYS A 33 -2.37 7.93 7.57
CA LYS A 33 -3.01 7.94 6.23
C LYS A 33 -2.36 8.94 5.28
N THR A 34 -1.91 10.08 5.80
CA THR A 34 -1.21 11.12 5.03
C THR A 34 0.14 10.66 4.50
N GLU A 35 0.93 9.93 5.30
CA GLU A 35 2.20 9.36 4.86
C GLU A 35 1.99 8.29 3.80
N ILE A 36 0.98 7.43 4.00
CA ILE A 36 0.61 6.40 3.03
C ILE A 36 0.15 7.05 1.71
N GLN A 37 -0.61 8.14 1.75
CA GLN A 37 -1.00 8.90 0.54
C GLN A 37 0.20 9.50 -0.17
N GLN A 38 1.12 10.11 0.57
CA GLN A 38 2.34 10.69 -0.01
C GLN A 38 3.17 9.60 -0.69
N LEU A 39 3.28 8.43 -0.05
CA LEU A 39 4.02 7.30 -0.57
C LEU A 39 3.35 6.68 -1.80
N ALA A 40 2.01 6.60 -1.81
CA ALA A 40 1.22 6.14 -2.96
C ALA A 40 1.39 7.02 -4.21
N LYS A 41 1.66 8.32 -4.05
CA LYS A 41 1.92 9.22 -5.20
C LYS A 41 3.11 8.78 -6.05
N ASN A 42 4.10 8.10 -5.45
CA ASN A 42 5.25 7.58 -6.18
C ASN A 42 4.89 6.44 -7.15
N TRP A 43 3.71 5.85 -6.99
CA TRP A 43 3.21 4.74 -7.79
C TRP A 43 1.97 5.12 -8.61
N SER A 44 1.78 6.41 -8.90
CA SER A 44 0.64 6.90 -9.66
C SER A 44 0.44 6.12 -10.96
N GLY A 45 -0.75 5.53 -11.14
CA GLY A 45 -1.11 4.66 -12.27
C GLY A 45 -0.77 3.18 -12.08
N TRP A 46 -0.07 2.81 -11.01
CA TRP A 46 0.39 1.44 -10.68
C TRP A 46 0.12 1.07 -9.22
N GLU A 47 -0.75 1.80 -8.53
CA GLU A 47 -1.01 1.65 -7.11
C GLU A 47 -1.47 0.23 -6.75
N ALA A 48 -2.31 -0.38 -7.59
CA ALA A 48 -2.79 -1.74 -7.41
C ALA A 48 -1.65 -2.77 -7.48
N TYR A 49 -0.66 -2.51 -8.34
CA TYR A 49 0.53 -3.35 -8.47
C TYR A 49 1.42 -3.23 -7.24
N ALA A 50 1.67 -2.00 -6.78
CA ALA A 50 2.42 -1.76 -5.55
C ALA A 50 1.77 -2.42 -4.32
N THR A 51 0.46 -2.26 -4.13
CA THR A 51 -0.28 -2.92 -3.04
C THR A 51 -0.15 -4.44 -3.09
N PHE A 52 -0.22 -5.03 -4.29
CA PHE A 52 -0.11 -6.49 -4.44
C PHE A 52 1.23 -7.03 -3.94
N TYR A 53 2.34 -6.34 -4.25
CA TYR A 53 3.67 -6.72 -3.76
C TYR A 53 3.83 -6.46 -2.27
N LEU A 54 3.28 -5.36 -1.75
CA LEU A 54 3.30 -5.06 -0.33
C LEU A 54 2.60 -6.15 0.49
N TRP A 55 1.44 -6.65 0.08
CA TRP A 55 0.82 -7.77 0.79
C TRP A 55 1.68 -9.03 0.83
N ARG A 56 2.58 -9.22 -0.14
CA ARG A 56 3.47 -10.38 -0.21
C ARG A 56 4.70 -10.25 0.68
N THR A 57 5.00 -9.07 1.23
CA THR A 57 6.11 -8.88 2.18
C THR A 57 5.76 -9.32 3.61
N LEU A 58 4.48 -9.60 3.88
CA LEU A 58 4.00 -10.11 5.17
C LEU A 58 3.96 -11.65 5.26
N TYR A 59 4.33 -12.33 4.18
CA TYR A 59 4.48 -13.78 4.11
C TYR A 59 5.94 -14.17 4.34
#